data_AF-X0SZX3-F1
#
_entry.id   AF-X0SZX3-F1
#
_cell.length_a   1.000
_cell.length_b   1.000
_cell.length_c   1.000
_cell.angle_alpha   90.00
_cell.angle_beta   90.00
_cell.angle_gamma   90.00
#
_symmetry.space_group_name_H-M   'P 1'
#
loop_
_entity.id
_entity.type
_entity.pdbx_description
1 polymer ?
#
loop_
_entity_poly.entity_id
_entity_poly.type
_entity_poly.pdbx_seq_one_letter_code
_entity_poly.pdbx_strand_id
1 'polypeptide(L)'
;MDKVEMFEQECMDRIQNYPQDTALMKASHGFLEASFEPKYSYNFRWMGRPIIQYPQDMIAMQEIIWKVSPDLIVETGIAHGGSLILYASILELIGGTGSVLGIDIDIREHNRAEIEKHR
;
A
#
# COMPACT_ATOMS: atom_id res chain seq x y z
N MET A 1 -27.81 -14.40 6.83
CA MET A 1 -26.55 -13.99 6.20
C MET A 1 -26.08 -15.08 5.27
N ASP A 2 -25.64 -14.72 4.08
CA ASP A 2 -24.92 -15.65 3.22
C ASP A 2 -23.53 -15.96 3.82
N LYS A 3 -22.86 -17.03 3.38
CA LYS A 3 -21.55 -17.44 3.90
C LYS A 3 -20.49 -16.35 3.80
N VAL A 4 -20.55 -15.49 2.79
CA VAL A 4 -19.68 -14.34 2.57
C VAL A 4 -19.90 -13.30 3.68
N GLU A 5 -21.15 -12.88 3.89
CA GLU A 5 -21.48 -11.93 4.95
C GLU A 5 -21.08 -12.48 6.33
N MET A 6 -21.23 -13.78 6.58
CA MET A 6 -20.77 -14.42 7.83
C MET A 6 -19.27 -14.29 8.02
N PHE A 7 -18.49 -14.55 6.97
CA PHE A 7 -17.05 -14.42 7.02
C PHE A 7 -16.60 -12.97 7.21
N GLU A 8 -17.27 -12.01 6.57
CA GLU A 8 -17.00 -10.58 6.78
C GLU A 8 -17.26 -10.16 8.22
N GLN A 9 -18.35 -10.63 8.83
CA GLN A 9 -18.64 -10.37 10.23
C GLN A 9 -17.57 -10.98 11.16
N GLU A 10 -17.16 -12.23 10.91
CA GLU A 10 -16.07 -12.85 11.68
C GLU A 10 -14.75 -12.06 11.58
N CYS A 11 -14.44 -11.53 10.39
CA CYS A 11 -13.28 -10.67 10.19
C CYS A 11 -13.39 -9.38 11.02
N MET A 12 -14.55 -8.71 10.99
CA MET A 12 -14.78 -7.50 11.78
C MET A 12 -14.65 -7.80 13.29
N ASP A 13 -15.24 -8.89 13.76
CA ASP A 13 -15.19 -9.29 15.16
C ASP A 13 -13.73 -9.58 15.61
N ARG A 14 -12.91 -10.24 14.76
CA ARG A 14 -11.48 -10.44 15.04
C ARG A 14 -10.74 -9.10 15.12
N ILE A 15 -10.92 -8.23 14.13
CA ILE A 15 -10.23 -6.93 14.04
C ILE A 15 -10.55 -6.05 15.26
N GLN A 16 -11.82 -6.02 15.69
CA GLN A 16 -12.24 -5.25 16.86
C GLN A 16 -11.58 -5.69 18.16
N ASN A 17 -11.18 -6.97 18.25
CA ASN A 17 -10.54 -7.55 19.43
C ASN A 17 -9.00 -7.48 19.42
N TYR A 18 -8.37 -7.16 18.28
CA TYR A 18 -6.91 -7.05 18.20
C TYR A 18 -6.28 -6.04 19.18
N PRO A 19 -6.88 -4.86 19.43
CA PRO A 19 -6.31 -3.92 20.41
C PRO A 19 -6.22 -4.48 21.83
N GLN A 20 -7.07 -5.45 22.18
CA GLN A 20 -7.07 -6.11 23.49
C GLN A 20 -6.15 -7.34 23.53
N ASP A 21 -5.76 -7.88 22.37
CA ASP A 21 -4.76 -8.94 22.26
C ASP A 21 -3.35 -8.38 22.45
N THR A 22 -2.93 -8.32 23.72
CA THR A 22 -1.60 -7.81 24.10
C THR A 22 -0.45 -8.59 23.45
N ALA A 23 -0.62 -9.89 23.17
CA ALA A 23 0.43 -10.69 22.54
C ALA A 23 0.59 -10.31 21.07
N LEU A 24 -0.53 -10.18 20.35
CA LEU A 24 -0.54 -9.73 18.96
C LEU A 24 0.02 -8.31 18.82
N MET A 25 -0.43 -7.37 19.67
CA MET A 25 0.05 -5.99 19.64
C MET A 25 1.56 -5.90 19.91
N LYS A 26 2.07 -6.68 20.88
CA LYS A 26 3.50 -6.75 21.18
C LYS A 26 4.29 -7.34 20.01
N ALA A 27 3.78 -8.38 19.36
CA ALA A 27 4.43 -8.99 18.21
C ALA A 27 4.46 -8.04 17.00
N SER A 28 3.36 -7.33 16.73
CA SER A 28 3.27 -6.33 15.67
C SER A 28 4.29 -5.21 15.86
N HIS A 29 4.34 -4.63 17.06
CA HIS A 29 5.31 -3.58 17.39
C HIS A 29 6.75 -4.09 17.33
N GLY A 30 7.02 -5.26 17.94
CA GLY A 30 8.36 -5.85 17.94
C GLY A 30 8.86 -6.20 16.53
N PHE A 31 7.97 -6.62 15.62
CA PHE A 31 8.33 -6.82 14.22
C PHE A 31 8.68 -5.50 13.53
N LEU A 32 7.87 -4.46 13.73
CA LEU A 32 8.12 -3.14 13.16
C LEU A 32 9.49 -2.58 13.62
N GLU A 33 9.81 -2.69 14.92
CA GLU A 33 11.11 -2.28 15.45
C GLU A 33 12.26 -3.12 14.89
N ALA A 34 12.16 -4.45 14.95
CA ALA A 34 13.23 -5.35 14.53
C ALA A 34 13.49 -5.30 13.01
N SER A 35 12.50 -4.92 12.22
CA SER A 35 12.59 -4.88 10.77
C SER A 35 12.96 -3.51 10.19
N PHE A 36 12.94 -2.46 11.03
CA PHE A 36 13.31 -1.08 10.65
C PHE A 36 14.79 -0.95 10.28
N GLU A 37 15.69 -1.27 11.20
CA GLU A 37 17.15 -1.19 11.00
C GLU A 37 17.67 -2.01 9.80
N PRO A 38 17.26 -3.28 9.60
CA PRO A 38 17.67 -4.04 8.41
C PRO A 38 16.95 -3.60 7.13
N LYS A 39 16.13 -2.54 7.18
CA LYS A 39 15.41 -1.98 6.02
C LYS A 39 14.53 -3.00 5.32
N TYR A 40 13.80 -3.81 6.09
CA TYR A 40 12.95 -4.86 5.53
C TYR A 40 11.98 -4.33 4.47
N SER A 41 11.29 -3.22 4.77
CA SER A 41 10.33 -2.56 3.88
C SER A 41 10.92 -2.00 2.57
N TYR A 42 12.25 -1.94 2.44
CA TYR A 42 12.92 -1.44 1.22
C TYR A 42 13.11 -2.53 0.16
N ASN A 43 12.84 -3.79 0.50
CA ASN A 43 13.15 -4.93 -0.37
C ASN A 43 12.02 -5.29 -1.35
N PHE A 44 10.90 -4.59 -1.31
CA PHE A 44 9.72 -4.89 -2.11
C PHE A 44 9.69 -4.09 -3.42
N ARG A 45 9.01 -4.67 -4.41
CA ARG A 45 8.91 -4.12 -5.76
C ARG A 45 7.51 -4.35 -6.30
N TRP A 46 7.03 -3.39 -7.07
CA TRP A 46 5.86 -3.54 -7.92
C TRP A 46 6.26 -3.40 -9.38
N MET A 47 5.97 -4.43 -10.17
CA MET A 47 6.37 -4.50 -11.59
C MET A 47 7.86 -4.15 -11.81
N GLY A 48 8.73 -4.57 -10.88
CA GLY A 48 10.17 -4.29 -10.90
C GLY A 48 10.61 -2.98 -10.24
N ARG A 49 9.70 -2.02 -10.02
CA ARG A 49 9.99 -0.73 -9.39
C ARG A 49 9.99 -0.82 -7.86
N PRO A 50 11.03 -0.31 -7.16
CA PRO A 50 11.07 -0.35 -5.69
C PRO A 50 9.91 0.39 -5.03
N ILE A 51 9.37 -0.20 -3.97
CA ILE A 51 8.39 0.40 -3.05
C ILE A 51 8.95 0.31 -1.63
N ILE A 52 8.96 1.44 -0.92
CA ILE A 52 9.42 1.51 0.48
C ILE A 52 8.18 1.49 1.38
N GLN A 53 7.53 0.34 1.46
CA GLN A 53 6.31 0.11 2.26
C GLN A 53 6.29 -1.36 2.71
N TYR A 54 5.56 -1.67 3.77
CA TYR A 54 5.37 -3.07 4.13
C TYR A 54 4.35 -3.74 3.19
N PRO A 55 4.47 -5.05 2.93
CA PRO A 55 3.52 -5.76 2.07
C PRO A 55 2.07 -5.63 2.54
N GLN A 56 1.82 -5.67 3.86
CA GLN A 56 0.47 -5.49 4.39
C GLN A 56 -0.11 -4.09 4.13
N ASP A 57 0.74 -3.05 4.12
CA ASP A 57 0.31 -1.68 3.80
C ASP A 57 -0.04 -1.57 2.32
N MET A 58 0.75 -2.22 1.45
CA MET A 58 0.47 -2.30 0.01
C MET A 58 -0.86 -3.00 -0.28
N ILE A 59 -1.18 -4.09 0.43
CA ILE A 59 -2.48 -4.78 0.32
C ILE A 59 -3.62 -3.88 0.83
N ALA A 60 -3.43 -3.22 1.98
CA ALA A 60 -4.43 -2.31 2.51
C ALA A 60 -4.74 -1.18 1.51
N MET A 61 -3.72 -0.58 0.89
CA MET A 61 -3.90 0.41 -0.16
C MET A 61 -4.63 -0.16 -1.37
N GLN A 62 -4.30 -1.38 -1.81
CA GLN A 62 -5.01 -2.02 -2.91
C GLN A 62 -6.50 -2.22 -2.62
N GLU A 63 -6.85 -2.74 -1.43
CA GLU A 63 -8.24 -2.93 -1.02
C GLU A 63 -9.00 -1.60 -0.93
N ILE A 64 -8.35 -0.55 -0.41
CA ILE A 64 -8.93 0.80 -0.35
C ILE A 64 -9.21 1.33 -1.76
N ILE A 65 -8.25 1.24 -2.67
CA ILE A 65 -8.42 1.72 -4.06
C ILE A 65 -9.54 0.95 -4.76
N TRP A 66 -9.58 -0.38 -4.61
CA TRP A 66 -10.64 -1.21 -5.19
C TRP A 66 -12.03 -0.85 -4.66
N LYS A 67 -12.14 -0.61 -3.35
CA LYS A 67 -13.42 -0.31 -2.71
C LYS A 67 -13.90 1.12 -3.02
N VAL A 68 -12.98 2.08 -2.99
CA VAL A 68 -13.30 3.51 -3.13
C VAL A 68 -13.41 3.90 -4.60
N SER A 69 -12.66 3.25 -5.48
CA SER A 69 -12.55 3.59 -6.91
C SER A 69 -12.34 5.10 -7.14
N PRO A 70 -11.26 5.69 -6.60
CA PRO A 70 -11.09 7.13 -6.61
C PRO A 70 -10.72 7.68 -8.00
N ASP A 71 -11.19 8.89 -8.32
CA ASP A 71 -10.79 9.61 -9.53
C ASP A 71 -9.38 10.25 -9.42
N LEU A 72 -8.91 10.49 -8.20
CA LEU A 72 -7.59 11.06 -7.93
C LEU A 72 -7.00 10.51 -6.64
N ILE A 73 -5.76 10.03 -6.73
CA ILE A 73 -4.92 9.68 -5.57
C ILE A 73 -3.77 10.68 -5.50
N VAL A 74 -3.57 11.29 -4.34
CA VAL A 74 -2.44 12.20 -4.08
C VAL A 74 -1.49 11.54 -3.10
N GLU A 75 -0.22 11.38 -3.50
CA GLU A 75 0.83 10.84 -2.65
C GLU A 75 1.92 11.91 -2.42
N THR A 76 2.32 12.08 -1.16
CA THR A 76 3.43 12.95 -0.77
C THR A 76 4.63 12.09 -0.36
N GLY A 77 5.80 12.39 -0.90
CA GLY A 77 7.00 11.55 -0.76
C GLY A 77 6.98 10.40 -1.78
N ILE A 78 7.65 10.60 -2.91
CA ILE A 78 7.70 9.64 -4.01
C ILE A 78 8.78 8.60 -3.76
N ALA A 79 9.93 8.98 -3.21
CA ALA A 79 11.11 8.14 -3.11
C ALA A 79 11.48 7.51 -4.48
N HIS A 80 11.28 6.20 -4.66
CA HIS A 80 11.46 5.53 -5.95
C HIS A 80 10.20 5.53 -6.81
N GLY A 81 9.02 5.84 -6.28
CA GLY A 81 7.77 5.96 -7.04
C GLY A 81 7.12 4.64 -7.45
N GLY A 82 7.52 3.51 -6.86
CA GLY A 82 6.82 2.25 -7.11
C GLY A 82 5.39 2.25 -6.57
N SER A 83 5.09 2.99 -5.50
CA SER A 83 3.73 3.19 -4.97
C SER A 83 2.83 3.91 -5.96
N LEU A 84 3.34 4.94 -6.65
CA LEU A 84 2.62 5.62 -7.73
C LEU A 84 2.23 4.64 -8.84
N ILE A 85 3.18 3.78 -9.25
CA ILE A 85 2.96 2.73 -10.26
C ILE A 85 1.94 1.71 -9.74
N LEU A 86 2.03 1.29 -8.48
CA LEU A 86 1.06 0.40 -7.85
C LEU A 86 -0.35 0.98 -7.96
N TYR A 87 -0.55 2.20 -7.50
CA TYR A 87 -1.88 2.81 -7.49
C TYR A 87 -2.41 3.05 -8.90
N ALA A 88 -1.57 3.55 -9.81
CA ALA A 88 -1.96 3.77 -11.21
C ALA A 88 -2.35 2.45 -11.88
N SER A 89 -1.61 1.37 -11.64
CA SER A 89 -1.92 0.06 -12.22
C SER A 89 -3.24 -0.51 -11.69
N ILE A 90 -3.59 -0.26 -10.43
CA ILE A 90 -4.88 -0.69 -9.87
C ILE A 90 -6.01 0.16 -10.45
N LEU A 91 -5.82 1.47 -10.60
CA LEU A 91 -6.79 2.38 -11.23
C LEU A 91 -7.07 1.99 -12.69
N GLU A 92 -6.03 1.57 -13.43
CA GLU A 92 -6.18 1.01 -14.77
C GLU A 92 -6.97 -0.31 -14.74
N LEU A 93 -6.65 -1.23 -13.81
CA LEU A 93 -7.33 -2.53 -13.70
C LEU A 93 -8.82 -2.41 -13.38
N ILE A 94 -9.24 -1.41 -12.60
CA ILE A 94 -10.67 -1.17 -12.34
C ILE A 94 -11.40 -0.51 -13.52
N GLY A 95 -10.67 -0.13 -14.59
CA GLY A 95 -11.22 0.44 -15.82
C GLY A 95 -11.70 1.89 -15.69
N GLY A 96 -11.20 2.62 -14.69
CA GLY A 96 -11.57 4.02 -14.44
C GLY A 96 -10.75 5.02 -15.26
N THR A 97 -11.04 6.31 -15.08
CA THR A 97 -10.19 7.43 -15.59
C THR A 97 -9.36 8.06 -14.48
N GLY A 98 -9.16 7.31 -13.38
CA GLY A 98 -8.48 7.78 -12.19
C GLY A 98 -7.03 8.16 -12.48
N SER A 99 -6.53 9.14 -11.73
CA SER A 99 -5.15 9.63 -11.87
C SER A 99 -4.39 9.55 -10.55
N VAL A 100 -3.06 9.48 -10.62
CA VAL A 100 -2.18 9.54 -9.45
C VAL A 100 -1.28 10.77 -9.56
N LEU A 101 -1.30 11.62 -8.54
CA LEU A 101 -0.45 12.79 -8.41
C LEU A 101 0.59 12.55 -7.30
N GLY A 102 1.84 12.36 -7.69
CA GLY A 102 2.97 12.31 -6.77
C GLY A 102 3.57 13.69 -6.52
N ILE A 103 3.85 14.03 -5.26
CA ILE A 103 4.48 15.28 -4.83
C ILE A 103 5.70 14.95 -3.99
N ASP A 104 6.87 15.47 -4.37
CA ASP A 104 8.10 15.34 -3.58
C ASP A 104 8.84 16.69 -3.57
N ILE A 105 9.64 16.93 -2.53
CA ILE A 105 10.52 18.09 -2.45
C ILE A 105 11.68 17.98 -3.46
N ASP A 106 12.10 16.76 -3.77
CA ASP A 106 13.17 16.47 -4.74
C ASP A 106 12.91 15.13 -5.46
N ILE A 107 12.45 15.23 -6.71
CA ILE A 107 12.30 14.06 -7.58
C ILE A 107 13.59 13.87 -8.35
N ARG A 108 14.49 13.06 -7.78
CA ARG A 108 15.78 12.70 -8.40
C ARG A 108 15.57 12.25 -9.86
N GLU A 109 16.39 12.76 -10.77
CA GLU A 109 16.22 12.60 -12.23
C GLU A 109 16.09 11.14 -12.67
N HIS A 110 16.91 10.24 -12.13
CA HIS A 110 16.83 8.81 -12.43
C HIS A 110 15.52 8.16 -11.94
N ASN A 111 14.91 8.66 -10.86
CA ASN A 111 13.62 8.17 -10.40
C ASN A 111 12.50 8.69 -11.29
N ARG A 112 12.54 9.99 -11.63
CA ARG A 112 11.61 10.61 -12.58
C ARG A 112 11.57 9.86 -13.91
N ALA A 113 12.73 9.65 -14.53
CA ALA A 113 12.82 9.00 -15.83
C ALA A 113 12.22 7.58 -15.85
N GLU A 114 12.35 6.83 -14.76
CA GLU A 114 11.80 5.48 -14.65
C GLU A 114 10.29 5.48 -14.36
N ILE A 115 9.78 6.47 -13.61
CA ILE A 115 8.34 6.66 -13.41
C ILE A 115 7.67 7.05 -14.73
N GLU A 116 8.26 7.98 -15.48
CA GLU A 116 7.73 8.46 -16.77
C GLU A 116 7.81 7.42 -17.90
N LYS A 117 8.62 6.36 -17.74
CA LYS A 117 8.63 5.21 -18.65
C LYS A 117 7.43 4.29 -18.46
N HIS A 118 6.77 4.35 -17.30
CA HIS A 118 5.57 3.57 -17.05
C HIS A 118 4.41 4.14 -17.89
N ARG A 119 3.77 3.28 -18.68
CA ARG A 119 2.67 3.60 -19.59
C ARG A 119 1.59 2.56 -19.46
#